data_AF-A0A1F6ZBA6-F1
#
_entry.id   AF-A0A1F6ZBA6-F1
#
_cell.length_a   1.000
_cell.length_b   1.000
_cell.length_c   1.000
_cell.angle_alpha   90.00
_cell.angle_beta   90.00
_cell.angle_gamma   90.00
#
_symmetry.space_group_name_H-M   'P 1'
#
loop_
_entity.id
_entity.type
_entity.pdbx_description
1 polymer ?
#
loop_
_entity_poly.entity_id
_entity_poly.type
_entity_poly.pdbx_seq_one_letter_code
_entity_poly.pdbx_strand_id
1 'polypeptide(L)'
;MNKCVISIFTILFILVTFATPHIEAQAGGYERKLYIDPQIPEFFEERESVRIIVELIDESGIVLEGTKEERREQLNKIDDWFKPEVDKIVSNYESDEGIDITKKRSRGFGAIVTEEGFWKLANDSRISAIHYDAPTYGLNNLTSEEINTTTNVTYVSNEISAEPVEFVSDPKTSKTLITIIIPVVLLILIILIIIVIKLTKTRESKKR
;
A
#
# COMPACT_ATOMS: atom_id res chain seq x y z
N MET A 1 -2.23 -52.63 21.08
CA MET A 1 -1.77 -51.61 20.11
C MET A 1 -2.97 -51.16 19.28
N ASN A 2 -3.29 -49.90 19.01
CA ASN A 2 -2.83 -48.61 19.53
C ASN A 2 -3.81 -47.49 19.10
N LYS A 3 -5.11 -47.59 19.46
CA LYS A 3 -6.11 -46.51 19.18
C LYS A 3 -5.69 -45.14 19.75
N CYS A 4 -4.90 -45.15 20.82
CA CYS A 4 -4.39 -43.95 21.47
C CYS A 4 -3.18 -43.32 20.73
N VAL A 5 -2.37 -44.10 20.01
CA VAL A 5 -1.24 -43.56 19.22
C VAL A 5 -1.76 -42.95 17.92
N ILE A 6 -2.76 -43.57 17.28
CA ILE A 6 -3.39 -43.03 16.07
C ILE A 6 -4.03 -41.66 16.34
N SER A 7 -4.63 -41.47 17.53
CA SER A 7 -5.26 -40.19 17.91
C SER A 7 -4.26 -39.05 18.19
N ILE A 8 -3.02 -39.36 18.57
CA ILE A 8 -1.98 -38.34 18.80
C ILE A 8 -1.38 -37.90 17.46
N PHE A 9 -1.20 -38.84 16.53
CA PHE A 9 -0.70 -38.54 15.19
C PHE A 9 -1.67 -37.68 14.37
N THR A 10 -2.99 -37.87 14.52
CA THR A 10 -3.98 -37.02 13.83
C THR A 10 -4.03 -35.59 14.36
N ILE A 11 -3.88 -35.40 15.68
CA ILE A 11 -3.80 -34.05 16.27
C ILE A 11 -2.50 -33.34 15.84
N LEU A 12 -1.40 -34.09 15.75
CA LEU A 12 -0.12 -33.55 15.29
C LEU A 12 -0.18 -33.15 13.80
N PHE A 13 -0.88 -33.92 12.96
CA PHE A 13 -1.03 -33.60 11.53
C PHE A 13 -1.85 -32.32 11.29
N ILE A 14 -2.90 -32.09 12.10
CA ILE A 14 -3.70 -30.85 12.04
C ILE A 14 -2.87 -29.63 12.49
N LEU A 15 -2.01 -29.80 13.50
CA LEU A 15 -1.12 -28.72 13.96
C LEU A 15 -0.04 -28.35 12.94
N VAL A 16 0.47 -29.32 12.17
CA VAL A 16 1.47 -29.05 11.12
C VAL A 16 0.85 -28.31 9.92
N THR A 17 -0.42 -28.55 9.59
CA THR A 17 -1.10 -27.81 8.50
C THR A 17 -1.38 -26.34 8.81
N PHE A 18 -1.45 -25.94 10.09
CA PHE A 18 -1.56 -24.51 10.47
C PHE A 18 -0.22 -23.82 10.64
N ALA A 19 0.89 -24.56 10.59
CA ALA A 19 2.24 -24.03 10.79
C ALA A 19 3.03 -23.84 9.49
N THR A 20 2.45 -24.13 8.32
CA THR A 20 3.00 -23.64 7.06
C THR A 20 2.66 -22.16 6.95
N PRO A 21 3.63 -21.23 7.07
CA PRO A 21 3.38 -19.87 6.61
C PRO A 21 2.93 -19.99 5.16
N HIS A 22 1.79 -19.41 4.83
CA HIS A 22 1.41 -19.19 3.44
C HIS A 22 2.58 -18.41 2.85
N ILE A 23 3.42 -19.07 2.05
CA ILE A 23 4.44 -18.38 1.27
C ILE A 23 3.63 -17.66 0.19
N GLU A 24 3.11 -16.49 0.53
CA GLU A 24 2.82 -15.47 -0.47
C GLU A 24 4.11 -15.29 -1.27
N ALA A 25 4.01 -15.54 -2.57
CA ALA A 25 5.07 -15.22 -3.49
C ALA A 25 5.45 -13.75 -3.23
N GLN A 26 6.63 -13.52 -2.67
CA GLN A 26 7.23 -12.20 -2.64
C GLN A 26 7.58 -11.85 -4.10
N ALA A 27 6.58 -11.35 -4.83
CA ALA A 27 6.83 -10.37 -5.87
C ALA A 27 7.63 -9.27 -5.18
N GLY A 28 8.83 -8.97 -5.67
CA GLY A 28 9.74 -7.98 -5.07
C GLY A 28 9.00 -6.68 -4.82
N GLY A 29 8.55 -6.50 -3.58
CA GLY A 29 7.69 -5.40 -3.18
C GLY A 29 8.57 -4.17 -3.02
N TYR A 30 8.72 -3.41 -4.10
CA TYR A 30 8.94 -1.98 -3.94
C TYR A 30 7.74 -1.47 -3.16
N GLU A 31 7.95 -1.13 -1.89
CA GLU A 31 6.95 -0.46 -1.07
C GLU A 31 6.59 0.84 -1.80
N ARG A 32 5.46 0.83 -2.51
CA ARG A 32 5.01 2.00 -3.27
C ARG A 32 4.56 3.02 -2.25
N LYS A 33 5.38 4.04 -2.04
CA LYS A 33 5.09 5.14 -1.13
C LYS A 33 4.13 6.11 -1.83
N LEU A 34 3.02 6.43 -1.17
CA LEU A 34 2.12 7.49 -1.58
C LEU A 34 2.88 8.81 -1.71
N TYR A 35 2.72 9.48 -2.84
CA TYR A 35 3.20 10.85 -3.03
C TYR A 35 2.09 11.86 -2.70
N ILE A 36 2.43 12.92 -1.96
CA ILE A 36 1.53 14.02 -1.62
C ILE A 36 2.27 15.32 -1.88
N ASP A 37 1.67 16.25 -2.63
CA ASP A 37 2.23 17.58 -2.76
C ASP A 37 2.26 18.28 -1.38
N PRO A 38 3.44 18.76 -0.93
CA PRO A 38 3.62 19.25 0.45
C PRO A 38 2.81 20.51 0.76
N GLN A 39 2.34 21.24 -0.25
CA GLN A 39 1.54 22.45 -0.09
C GLN A 39 0.07 22.16 0.24
N ILE A 40 -0.42 20.94 -0.02
CA ILE A 40 -1.85 20.62 0.18
C ILE A 40 -2.25 20.75 1.66
N PRO A 41 -1.51 20.17 2.63
CA PRO A 41 -1.81 20.36 4.05
C PRO A 41 -1.81 21.84 4.46
N GLU A 42 -0.86 22.62 3.96
CA GLU A 42 -0.74 24.06 4.28
C GLU A 42 -1.96 24.85 3.81
N PHE A 43 -2.57 24.48 2.67
CA PHE A 43 -3.75 25.17 2.17
C PHE A 43 -4.99 25.01 3.05
N PHE A 44 -5.08 23.97 3.88
CA PHE A 44 -6.19 23.79 4.81
C PHE A 44 -6.13 24.75 6.02
N GLU A 45 -4.97 25.37 6.28
CA GLU A 45 -4.88 26.43 7.31
C GLU A 45 -5.66 27.69 6.92
N GLU A 46 -5.80 27.93 5.61
CA GLU A 46 -6.44 29.14 5.06
C GLU A 46 -7.78 28.87 4.36
N ARG A 47 -8.07 27.62 4.00
CA ARG A 47 -9.20 27.26 3.13
C ARG A 47 -9.94 26.04 3.68
N GLU A 48 -11.27 26.11 3.63
CA GLU A 48 -12.14 24.98 4.02
C GLU A 48 -12.05 23.79 3.04
N SER A 49 -11.68 24.07 1.78
CA SER A 49 -11.51 23.03 0.76
C SER A 49 -10.40 23.35 -0.22
N VAL A 50 -9.80 22.29 -0.77
CA VAL A 50 -8.66 22.35 -1.69
C VAL A 50 -8.96 21.49 -2.91
N ARG A 51 -8.61 21.99 -4.09
CA ARG A 51 -8.72 21.23 -5.33
C ARG A 51 -7.47 20.38 -5.55
N ILE A 52 -7.66 19.10 -5.82
CA ILE A 52 -6.60 18.12 -5.98
C ILE A 52 -6.82 17.26 -7.23
N ILE A 53 -5.73 16.65 -7.69
CA ILE A 53 -5.72 15.55 -8.66
C ILE A 53 -5.22 14.31 -7.93
N VAL A 54 -6.02 13.25 -7.98
CA VAL A 54 -5.69 11.93 -7.45
C VAL A 54 -5.25 11.04 -8.60
N GLU A 55 -4.11 10.38 -8.43
CA GLU A 55 -3.62 9.33 -9.33
C GLU A 55 -3.71 7.96 -8.65
N LEU A 56 -4.05 6.94 -9.44
CA LEU A 56 -4.20 5.57 -8.97
C LEU A 56 -2.93 4.75 -9.20
N ILE A 57 -2.80 3.68 -8.45
CA ILE A 57 -1.73 2.70 -8.64
C ILE A 57 -1.95 1.90 -9.94
N ASP A 58 -0.90 1.78 -10.76
CA ASP A 58 -0.91 0.89 -11.93
C ASP A 58 -0.64 -0.57 -11.50
N GLU A 59 -1.67 -1.40 -11.61
CA GLU A 59 -1.60 -2.85 -11.37
C GLU A 59 -1.91 -3.65 -12.65
N SER A 60 -1.87 -3.00 -13.83
CA SER A 60 -2.17 -3.64 -15.12
C SER A 60 -1.17 -4.75 -15.49
N GLY A 61 0.04 -4.71 -14.90
CA GLY A 61 1.15 -5.60 -15.24
C GLY A 61 1.72 -5.36 -16.64
N ILE A 62 1.33 -4.28 -17.31
CA ILE A 62 1.80 -3.95 -18.66
C ILE A 62 3.14 -3.21 -18.56
N VAL A 63 4.18 -3.81 -19.13
CA VAL A 63 5.51 -3.20 -19.22
C VAL A 63 5.64 -2.44 -20.54
N LEU A 64 6.11 -1.20 -20.48
CA LEU A 64 6.31 -0.36 -21.67
C LEU A 64 7.63 -0.70 -22.36
N GLU A 65 7.57 -1.54 -23.40
CA GLU A 65 8.74 -2.03 -24.13
C GLU A 65 8.52 -2.03 -25.64
N GLY A 66 9.62 -2.11 -26.41
CA GLY A 66 9.59 -2.16 -27.87
C GLY A 66 9.69 -0.79 -28.55
N THR A 67 9.19 -0.74 -29.79
CA THR A 67 9.12 0.42 -30.68
C THR A 67 8.13 1.48 -30.18
N LYS A 68 8.14 2.66 -30.80
CA LYS A 68 7.24 3.76 -30.43
C LYS A 68 5.77 3.37 -30.59
N GLU A 69 5.45 2.67 -31.67
CA GLU A 69 4.12 2.21 -32.03
C GLU A 69 3.62 1.16 -31.02
N GLU A 70 4.47 0.19 -30.66
CA GLU A 70 4.16 -0.84 -29.65
C GLU A 70 3.91 -0.22 -28.27
N ARG A 71 4.76 0.74 -27.85
CA ARG A 71 4.55 1.46 -26.58
C ARG A 71 3.26 2.27 -26.58
N ARG A 72 2.87 2.86 -27.71
CA ARG A 72 1.61 3.59 -27.83
C ARG A 72 0.40 2.65 -27.70
N GLU A 73 0.47 1.46 -28.27
CA GLU A 73 -0.58 0.45 -28.08
C GLU A 73 -0.63 -0.05 -26.63
N GLN A 74 0.52 -0.27 -25.99
CA GLN A 74 0.59 -0.63 -24.57
C GLN A 74 -0.01 0.46 -23.66
N LEU A 75 0.28 1.74 -23.93
CA LEU A 75 -0.32 2.86 -23.21
C LEU A 75 -1.84 2.91 -23.36
N ASN A 76 -2.37 2.67 -24.56
CA ASN A 76 -3.83 2.61 -24.75
C ASN A 76 -4.45 1.46 -23.93
N LYS A 77 -3.79 0.30 -23.85
CA LYS A 77 -4.26 -0.82 -23.02
C LYS A 77 -4.23 -0.49 -21.54
N ILE A 78 -3.21 0.23 -21.06
CA ILE A 78 -3.13 0.74 -19.69
C ILE A 78 -4.31 1.68 -19.42
N ASP A 79 -4.55 2.65 -20.31
CA ASP A 79 -5.64 3.60 -20.16
C ASP A 79 -7.02 2.90 -20.19
N ASP A 80 -7.20 1.87 -21.02
CA ASP A 80 -8.41 1.06 -21.05
C ASP A 80 -8.60 0.23 -19.77
N TRP A 81 -7.51 -0.26 -19.17
CA TRP A 81 -7.54 -0.95 -17.87
C TRP A 81 -7.95 -0.01 -16.73
N PHE A 82 -7.47 1.24 -16.74
CA PHE A 82 -7.81 2.21 -15.69
C PHE A 82 -9.27 2.65 -15.71
N LYS A 83 -9.93 2.70 -16.87
CA LYS A 83 -11.34 3.17 -16.97
C LYS A 83 -12.29 2.55 -15.94
N PRO A 84 -12.45 1.21 -15.87
CA PRO A 84 -13.32 0.59 -14.87
C PRO A 84 -12.83 0.76 -13.43
N GLU A 85 -11.51 0.84 -13.20
CA GLU A 85 -10.96 1.02 -11.85
C GLU A 85 -11.21 2.44 -11.32
N VAL A 86 -11.07 3.46 -12.17
CA VAL A 86 -11.45 4.84 -11.83
C VAL A 86 -12.93 4.91 -11.49
N ASP A 87 -13.80 4.30 -12.28
CA ASP A 87 -15.24 4.29 -12.03
C ASP A 87 -15.59 3.63 -10.68
N LYS A 88 -14.93 2.51 -10.37
CA LYS A 88 -15.10 1.78 -9.11
C LYS A 88 -14.62 2.57 -7.89
N ILE A 89 -13.51 3.29 -8.02
CA ILE A 89 -12.97 4.08 -6.91
C ILE A 89 -13.84 5.32 -6.69
N VAL A 90 -14.20 6.02 -7.77
CA VAL A 90 -15.06 7.21 -7.70
C VAL A 90 -16.41 6.88 -7.04
N SER A 91 -17.03 5.76 -7.39
CA SER A 91 -18.31 5.37 -6.79
C SER A 91 -18.25 5.11 -5.28
N ASN A 92 -17.07 4.78 -4.72
CA ASN A 92 -16.89 4.66 -3.28
C ASN A 92 -16.95 6.01 -2.54
N TYR A 93 -16.81 7.14 -3.26
CA TYR A 93 -16.76 8.49 -2.70
C TYR A 93 -17.93 9.38 -3.15
N GLU A 94 -18.81 8.92 -4.05
CA GLU A 94 -19.94 9.73 -4.56
C GLU A 94 -20.92 10.23 -3.47
N SER A 95 -20.94 9.58 -2.30
CA SER A 95 -21.78 9.96 -1.16
C SER A 95 -20.98 10.56 0.00
N ASP A 96 -19.71 10.90 -0.21
CA ASP A 96 -18.83 11.45 0.81
C ASP A 96 -18.94 12.97 0.88
N GLU A 97 -19.37 13.52 2.02
CA GLU A 97 -19.54 14.96 2.20
C GLU A 97 -18.19 15.73 2.16
N GLY A 98 -17.07 15.05 2.39
CA GLY A 98 -15.73 15.64 2.36
C GLY A 98 -15.02 15.56 1.01
N ILE A 99 -15.61 14.91 0.00
CA ILE A 99 -14.98 14.66 -1.30
C ILE A 99 -15.98 14.90 -2.44
N ASP A 100 -15.83 16.03 -3.13
CA ASP A 100 -16.61 16.35 -4.33
C ASP A 100 -15.79 16.05 -5.59
N ILE A 101 -16.21 15.03 -6.35
CA ILE A 101 -15.51 14.58 -7.56
C ILE A 101 -15.84 15.51 -8.72
N THR A 102 -14.83 16.26 -9.19
CA THR A 102 -15.02 17.25 -10.26
C THR A 102 -14.89 16.65 -11.65
N LYS A 103 -13.95 15.72 -11.85
CA LYS A 103 -13.66 15.16 -13.18
C LYS A 103 -12.95 13.81 -13.12
N LYS A 104 -13.43 12.83 -13.88
CA LYS A 104 -12.69 11.58 -14.15
C LYS A 104 -11.55 11.81 -15.14
N ARG A 105 -10.39 11.22 -14.88
CA ARG A 105 -9.18 11.27 -15.73
C ARG A 105 -8.77 9.85 -16.14
N SER A 106 -7.82 9.73 -17.06
CA SER A 106 -7.37 8.43 -17.57
C SER A 106 -6.77 7.52 -16.49
N ARG A 107 -6.15 8.09 -15.46
CA ARG A 107 -5.45 7.33 -14.40
C ARG A 107 -5.87 7.73 -12.99
N GLY A 108 -7.06 8.31 -12.85
CA GLY A 108 -7.56 8.82 -11.57
C GLY A 108 -8.64 9.87 -11.76
N PHE A 109 -8.69 10.87 -10.89
CA PHE A 109 -9.75 11.87 -10.89
C PHE A 109 -9.32 13.17 -10.23
N GLY A 110 -9.97 14.27 -10.59
CA GLY A 110 -9.90 15.53 -9.86
C GLY A 110 -11.01 15.61 -8.83
N ALA A 111 -10.72 16.20 -7.67
CA ALA A 111 -11.68 16.38 -6.59
C ALA A 111 -11.48 17.73 -5.90
N ILE A 112 -12.53 18.27 -5.30
CA ILE A 112 -12.47 19.31 -4.28
C ILE A 112 -12.70 18.60 -2.95
N VAL A 113 -11.78 18.76 -2.02
CA VAL A 113 -11.78 18.01 -0.76
C VAL A 113 -11.66 18.92 0.45
N THR A 114 -12.32 18.55 1.54
CA THR A 114 -12.05 19.08 2.88
C THR A 114 -10.79 18.42 3.45
N GLU A 115 -10.29 18.91 4.58
CA GLU A 115 -9.15 18.27 5.26
C GLU A 115 -9.43 16.80 5.62
N GLU A 116 -10.64 16.51 6.12
CA GLU A 116 -11.06 15.13 6.43
C GLU A 116 -11.10 14.25 5.18
N GLY A 117 -11.70 14.76 4.09
CA GLY A 117 -11.75 14.06 2.81
C GLY A 117 -10.36 13.80 2.21
N PHE A 118 -9.45 14.76 2.36
CA PHE A 118 -8.06 14.61 1.94
C PHE A 118 -7.35 13.47 2.68
N TRP A 119 -7.43 13.43 4.01
CA TRP A 119 -6.82 12.35 4.78
C TRP A 119 -7.48 10.99 4.53
N LYS A 120 -8.77 10.96 4.19
CA LYS A 120 -9.45 9.74 3.76
C LYS A 120 -8.87 9.19 2.45
N LEU A 121 -8.60 10.07 1.47
CA LEU A 121 -7.92 9.70 0.24
C LEU A 121 -6.46 9.29 0.49
N ALA A 122 -5.72 10.04 1.30
CA ALA A 122 -4.34 9.73 1.63
C ALA A 122 -4.15 8.38 2.35
N ASN A 123 -5.20 7.85 2.98
CA ASN A 123 -5.20 6.54 3.62
C ASN A 123 -5.70 5.42 2.68
N ASP A 124 -6.12 5.73 1.45
CA ASP A 124 -6.55 4.71 0.50
C ASP A 124 -5.35 4.08 -0.20
N SER A 125 -5.16 2.77 0.02
CA SER A 125 -4.03 2.02 -0.52
C SER A 125 -4.01 1.91 -2.04
N ARG A 126 -5.07 2.31 -2.75
CA ARG A 126 -5.18 2.27 -4.21
C ARG A 126 -4.66 3.55 -4.86
N ILE A 127 -4.41 4.60 -4.07
CA ILE A 127 -3.94 5.90 -4.54
C ILE A 127 -2.40 5.89 -4.56
N SER A 128 -1.83 6.32 -5.68
CA SER A 128 -0.38 6.43 -5.87
C SER A 128 0.13 7.85 -5.56
N ALA A 129 -0.65 8.86 -5.92
CA ALA A 129 -0.28 10.26 -5.73
C ALA A 129 -1.49 11.18 -5.54
N ILE A 130 -1.29 12.27 -4.79
CA ILE A 130 -2.23 13.39 -4.65
C ILE A 130 -1.48 14.68 -4.97
N HIS A 131 -1.90 15.35 -6.03
CA HIS A 131 -1.34 16.61 -6.52
C HIS A 131 -2.28 17.77 -6.27
N TYR A 132 -1.71 18.95 -6.08
CA TYR A 132 -2.49 20.19 -6.03
C TYR A 132 -2.95 20.57 -7.45
N ASP A 133 -4.25 20.81 -7.64
CA ASP A 133 -4.79 21.26 -8.94
C ASP A 133 -4.81 22.79 -8.97
N ALA A 134 -3.68 23.39 -9.37
CA ALA A 134 -3.60 24.84 -9.55
C ALA A 134 -4.60 25.29 -10.63
N PRO A 135 -5.44 26.30 -10.36
CA PRO A 135 -6.32 26.83 -11.38
C PRO A 135 -5.46 27.44 -12.50
N THR A 136 -5.54 26.86 -13.70
CA THR A 136 -5.00 27.49 -14.92
C THR A 136 -5.92 28.67 -15.27
N TYR A 137 -5.77 29.79 -14.57
CA TYR A 137 -6.37 31.04 -15.02
C TYR A 137 -5.72 31.39 -16.36
N GLY A 138 -6.54 31.47 -17.41
CA GLY A 138 -6.12 32.01 -18.69
C GLY A 138 -5.50 33.39 -18.47
N LEU A 139 -4.27 33.54 -18.94
CA LEU A 139 -3.40 34.70 -18.83
C LEU A 139 -3.91 35.88 -19.68
N ASN A 140 -5.20 36.21 -19.59
CA ASN A 140 -5.87 37.08 -20.56
C ASN A 140 -6.22 38.47 -20.01
N ASN A 141 -6.17 38.68 -18.69
CA ASN A 141 -6.71 39.89 -18.05
C ASN A 141 -5.88 40.42 -16.87
N LEU A 142 -4.55 40.22 -16.87
CA LEU A 142 -3.68 40.97 -15.96
C LEU A 142 -3.29 42.28 -16.64
N THR A 143 -3.84 43.39 -16.15
CA THR A 143 -3.33 44.73 -16.47
C THR A 143 -1.85 44.81 -16.10
N SER A 144 -1.06 45.45 -16.96
CA SER A 144 0.42 45.42 -17.01
C SER A 144 1.17 45.84 -15.74
N GLU A 145 0.49 46.16 -14.65
CA GLU A 145 1.08 46.51 -13.35
C GLU A 145 1.29 45.29 -12.42
N GLU A 146 0.58 44.17 -12.59
CA GLU A 146 0.73 42.99 -11.71
C GLU A 146 1.81 41.99 -12.18
N ILE A 147 2.37 42.18 -13.38
CA ILE A 147 3.32 41.25 -14.01
C ILE A 147 4.72 41.33 -13.35
N ASN A 148 5.04 42.41 -12.65
CA ASN A 148 6.38 42.63 -12.10
C ASN A 148 6.67 41.91 -10.78
N THR A 149 5.71 41.20 -10.17
CA THR A 149 5.93 40.52 -8.88
C THR A 149 5.97 38.98 -8.96
N THR A 150 5.59 38.38 -10.10
CA THR A 150 5.44 36.90 -10.19
C THR A 150 6.13 36.29 -11.40
N THR A 151 7.22 36.89 -11.89
CA THR A 151 8.03 36.29 -12.97
C THR A 151 9.52 36.28 -12.63
N ASN A 152 9.86 35.57 -11.56
CA ASN A 152 11.18 34.97 -11.42
C ASN A 152 11.04 33.51 -10.98
N VAL A 153 10.22 32.73 -11.68
CA VAL A 153 10.45 31.28 -11.77
C VAL A 153 11.10 31.05 -13.12
N THR A 154 12.41 31.26 -13.13
CA THR A 154 13.28 30.72 -14.17
C THR A 154 13.13 29.21 -14.10
N TYR A 155 12.53 28.60 -15.12
CA TYR A 155 12.64 27.16 -15.34
C TYR A 155 14.09 26.86 -15.67
N VAL A 156 14.91 26.76 -14.63
CA VAL A 156 16.20 26.09 -14.72
C VAL A 156 15.86 24.61 -14.79
N SER A 157 15.93 24.06 -16.00
CA SER A 157 16.03 22.61 -16.22
C SER A 157 17.35 22.14 -15.60
N ASN A 158 17.36 21.96 -14.28
CA ASN A 158 18.40 21.19 -13.63
C ASN A 158 18.07 19.72 -13.88
N GLU A 159 18.90 19.07 -14.70
CA GLU A 159 19.13 17.64 -14.58
C GLU A 159 19.68 17.39 -13.17
N ILE A 160 18.76 17.19 -12.21
CA ILE A 160 19.13 16.72 -10.88
C ILE A 160 19.42 15.24 -11.04
N SER A 161 20.70 14.94 -11.23
CA SER A 161 21.30 13.70 -10.78
C SER A 161 20.92 13.53 -9.31
N ALA A 162 19.86 12.76 -9.08
CA ALA A 162 19.43 12.37 -7.76
C ALA A 162 20.43 11.31 -7.27
N GLU A 163 21.48 11.75 -6.57
CA GLU A 163 22.12 10.85 -5.63
C GLU A 163 21.06 10.39 -4.62
N PRO A 164 20.86 9.07 -4.45
CA PRO A 164 19.85 8.57 -3.54
C PRO A 164 20.21 8.94 -2.11
N VAL A 165 19.31 9.66 -1.44
CA VAL A 165 19.40 9.86 0.01
C VAL A 165 19.14 8.51 0.67
N GLU A 166 20.21 7.83 1.08
CA GLU A 166 20.11 6.60 1.87
C GLU A 166 19.53 6.92 3.26
N PHE A 167 18.24 6.65 3.43
CA PHE A 167 17.65 6.53 4.75
C PHE A 167 17.91 5.13 5.28
N VAL A 168 18.78 5.05 6.29
CA VAL A 168 19.06 3.86 7.09
C VAL A 168 17.77 3.40 7.78
N SER A 169 17.14 2.35 7.25
CA SER A 169 16.09 1.63 7.96
C SER A 169 16.75 0.76 9.03
N ASP A 170 16.61 1.14 10.31
CA ASP A 170 17.07 0.32 11.44
C ASP A 170 16.11 -0.89 11.59
N PRO A 171 16.51 -2.13 11.25
CA PRO A 171 15.60 -3.29 11.18
C PRO A 171 15.48 -3.97 12.55
N LYS A 172 15.05 -3.22 13.57
CA LYS A 172 15.04 -3.72 14.97
C LYS A 172 13.71 -4.26 15.47
N THR A 173 12.61 -4.13 14.74
CA THR A 173 11.28 -4.53 15.24
C THR A 173 10.80 -5.92 14.79
N SER A 174 11.43 -6.55 13.78
CA SER A 174 11.02 -7.88 13.28
C SER A 174 11.77 -9.06 13.94
N LYS A 175 13.07 -8.91 14.25
CA LYS A 175 13.91 -10.00 14.80
C LYS A 175 13.51 -10.40 16.22
N THR A 176 12.93 -9.49 17.00
CA THR A 176 12.58 -9.73 18.40
C THR A 176 11.38 -10.65 18.58
N LEU A 177 10.38 -10.58 17.70
CA LEU A 177 9.18 -11.43 17.76
C LEU A 177 9.47 -12.87 17.36
N ILE A 178 10.27 -13.08 16.31
CA ILE A 178 10.64 -14.43 15.83
C ILE A 178 11.50 -15.16 16.87
N THR A 179 12.37 -14.45 17.58
CA THR A 179 13.26 -15.04 18.60
C THR A 179 12.51 -15.56 19.83
N ILE A 180 11.33 -14.99 20.16
CA ILE A 180 10.54 -15.39 21.34
C ILE A 180 9.60 -16.56 21.01
N ILE A 181 9.09 -16.65 19.77
CA ILE A 181 8.11 -17.69 19.40
C ILE A 181 8.76 -19.08 19.35
N ILE A 182 9.97 -19.20 18.80
CA ILE A 182 10.69 -20.47 18.66
C ILE A 182 10.90 -21.21 20.00
N PRO A 183 11.44 -20.59 21.07
CA PRO A 183 11.65 -21.28 22.34
C PRO A 183 10.34 -21.66 23.04
N VAL A 184 9.27 -20.87 22.87
CA VAL A 184 7.95 -21.17 23.45
C VAL A 184 7.35 -22.43 22.81
N VAL A 185 7.42 -22.55 21.48
CA VAL A 185 6.96 -23.74 20.76
C VAL A 185 7.79 -24.98 21.15
N LEU A 186 9.11 -24.83 21.29
CA LEU A 186 9.99 -25.93 21.72
C LEU A 186 9.66 -26.40 23.15
N LEU A 187 9.39 -25.47 24.07
CA LEU A 187 9.02 -25.78 25.45
C LEU A 187 7.71 -26.59 25.52
N ILE A 188 6.70 -26.18 24.75
CA ILE A 188 5.41 -26.89 24.66
C ILE A 188 5.61 -28.32 24.15
N LEU A 189 6.47 -28.51 23.15
CA LEU A 189 6.79 -29.84 22.60
C LEU A 189 7.44 -30.76 23.63
N ILE A 190 8.39 -30.23 24.42
CA ILE A 190 9.09 -30.98 25.48
C ILE A 190 8.09 -31.41 26.57
N ILE A 191 7.19 -30.51 26.99
CA ILE A 191 6.16 -30.81 27.99
C ILE A 191 5.25 -31.96 27.50
N LEU A 192 4.82 -31.92 26.24
CA LEU A 192 4.01 -32.98 25.63
C LEU A 192 4.74 -34.33 25.65
N ILE A 193 6.04 -34.36 25.31
CA ILE A 193 6.85 -35.59 25.33
C ILE A 193 6.91 -36.18 26.74
N ILE A 194 7.15 -35.35 27.77
CA ILE A 194 7.22 -35.79 29.16
C ILE A 194 5.89 -36.40 29.62
N ILE A 195 4.77 -35.76 29.29
CA ILE A 195 3.43 -36.25 29.61
C ILE A 195 3.20 -37.63 28.98
N VAL A 196 3.57 -37.80 27.70
CA VAL A 196 3.43 -39.09 27.00
C VAL A 196 4.24 -40.18 27.69
N ILE A 197 5.52 -39.93 28.05
CA ILE A 197 6.37 -40.89 28.75
C ILE A 197 5.79 -41.27 30.13
N LYS A 198 5.25 -40.30 30.87
CA LYS A 198 4.64 -40.56 32.19
C LYS A 198 3.38 -41.44 32.06
N LEU A 199 2.58 -41.20 31.03
CA LEU A 199 1.37 -41.99 30.75
C LEU A 199 1.70 -43.43 30.31
N THR A 200 2.76 -43.63 29.52
CA THR A 200 3.18 -44.99 29.11
C THR A 200 3.69 -45.79 30.30
N LYS A 201 4.53 -45.21 31.16
CA LYS A 201 5.08 -45.88 32.35
C LYS A 201 4.01 -46.29 33.37
N THR A 202 3.01 -45.43 33.59
CA THR A 202 1.90 -45.72 34.51
C THR A 202 1.07 -46.92 34.03
N ARG A 203 0.92 -47.09 32.71
CA ARG A 203 0.14 -48.16 32.10
C ARG A 203 0.80 -49.55 32.24
N GLU A 204 2.12 -49.60 32.34
CA GLU A 204 2.86 -50.84 32.58
C GLU A 204 2.79 -51.29 34.05
N SER A 205 2.77 -50.35 35.01
CA SER A 205 2.67 -50.70 36.43
C SER A 205 1.32 -51.31 36.83
N LYS A 206 0.23 -50.97 36.10
CA LYS A 206 -1.11 -51.53 36.34
C LYS A 206 -1.34 -52.90 35.68
N LYS A 207 -0.37 -53.42 34.92
CA LYS A 207 -0.46 -54.71 34.22
C LYS A 207 0.30 -55.84 34.92
N ARG A 208 1.02 -55.55 36.01
CA ARG A 208 1.57 -56.54 36.93
C ARG A 208 0.71 -56.57 38.18
#